data_AF-A0A855Y4H4-F1
#
_entry.id   AF-A0A855Y4H4-F1
#
_cell.length_a   1.000
_cell.length_b   1.000
_cell.length_c   1.000
_cell.angle_alpha   90.00
_cell.angle_beta   90.00
_cell.angle_gamma   90.00
#
_symmetry.space_group_name_H-M   'P 1'
#
loop_
_entity.id
_entity.type
_entity.pdbx_description
1 polymer ?
#
loop_
_entity_poly.entity_id
_entity_poly.type
_entity_poly.pdbx_seq_one_letter_code
_entity_poly.pdbx_strand_id
1 'polypeptide(L)'
;MGFNLPDISFNYGEKHYSLQQKPFDFLEFIFRKGGHLFIYAVLAALVYGTLRQRKLSSKSAILFALFVVSLIASTDEYIQQYSPNRTASIRDVGVDLIGGCIGITLFRLSRRVYKGKSKT
;
A
#
# COMPACT_ATOMS: atom_id res chain seq x y z
N MET A 1 16.16 -23.36 -26.01
CA MET A 1 14.93 -22.56 -26.18
C MET A 1 15.08 -21.34 -25.28
N GLY A 2 15.55 -20.22 -25.83
CA GLY A 2 15.86 -19.02 -25.04
C GLY A 2 14.57 -18.39 -24.53
N PHE A 3 14.43 -18.27 -23.21
CA PHE A 3 13.30 -17.58 -22.59
C PHE A 3 13.47 -16.08 -22.86
N ASN A 4 12.89 -15.58 -23.96
CA ASN A 4 12.87 -14.15 -24.23
C ASN A 4 11.84 -13.51 -23.30
N LEU A 5 12.31 -12.72 -22.35
CA LEU A 5 11.45 -11.91 -21.49
C LEU A 5 10.79 -10.81 -22.35
N PRO A 6 9.50 -10.51 -22.13
CA PRO A 6 8.83 -9.43 -22.86
C PRO A 6 9.51 -8.08 -22.61
N ASP A 7 9.58 -7.25 -23.64
CA ASP A 7 10.15 -5.90 -23.55
C ASP A 7 9.16 -4.97 -22.83
N ILE A 8 9.15 -5.09 -21.50
CA ILE A 8 8.40 -4.19 -20.63
C ILE A 8 9.44 -3.36 -19.90
N SER A 9 9.49 -2.08 -20.26
CA SER A 9 10.33 -1.09 -19.63
C SER A 9 9.48 0.12 -19.25
N PHE A 10 9.75 0.69 -18.09
CA PHE A 10 9.09 1.91 -17.64
C PHE A 10 10.05 2.79 -16.84
N ASN A 11 9.77 4.09 -16.88
CA ASN A 11 10.48 5.08 -16.10
C ASN A 11 9.76 5.35 -14.79
N TYR A 12 10.48 5.24 -13.68
CA TYR A 12 9.97 5.61 -12.37
C TYR A 12 10.98 6.52 -11.65
N GLY A 13 10.71 7.82 -11.65
CA GLY A 13 11.67 8.84 -11.18
C GLY A 13 12.85 8.95 -12.14
N GLU A 14 14.09 8.91 -11.62
CA GLU A 14 15.32 8.90 -12.42
C GLU A 14 15.85 7.48 -12.76
N LYS A 15 15.10 6.42 -12.42
CA LYS A 15 15.51 5.04 -12.67
C LYS A 15 14.72 4.40 -13.81
N HIS A 16 15.46 3.80 -14.75
CA HIS A 16 14.95 2.97 -15.83
C HIS A 16 14.85 1.51 -15.37
N TYR A 17 13.63 0.97 -15.28
CA TYR A 17 13.40 -0.45 -14.98
C TYR A 17 13.09 -1.17 -16.29
N SER A 18 13.93 -2.12 -16.69
CA SER A 18 13.72 -2.97 -17.86
C SER A 18 13.79 -4.44 -17.45
N LEU A 19 12.74 -5.19 -17.78
CA LEU A 19 12.67 -6.64 -17.52
C LEU A 19 13.79 -7.43 -18.19
N GLN A 20 14.29 -6.96 -19.33
CA GLN A 20 15.32 -7.65 -20.11
C GLN A 20 16.73 -7.35 -19.59
N GLN A 21 16.97 -6.15 -19.04
CA GLN A 21 18.28 -5.77 -18.52
C GLN A 21 18.47 -6.15 -17.04
N LYS A 22 17.45 -5.97 -16.20
CA LYS A 22 17.49 -6.22 -14.76
C LYS A 22 16.18 -6.83 -14.22
N PRO A 23 15.89 -8.10 -14.54
CA PRO A 23 14.64 -8.76 -14.14
C PRO A 23 14.44 -8.82 -12.63
N PHE A 24 15.50 -9.02 -11.84
CA PHE A 24 15.41 -9.08 -10.38
C PHE A 24 15.02 -7.74 -9.77
N ASP A 25 15.65 -6.63 -10.17
CA ASP A 25 15.31 -5.28 -9.70
C ASP A 25 13.86 -4.91 -10.00
N PHE A 26 13.37 -5.31 -11.18
CA PHE A 26 11.98 -5.08 -11.59
C PHE A 26 10.99 -5.87 -10.73
N LEU A 27 11.23 -7.17 -10.52
CA LEU A 27 10.38 -7.99 -9.66
C LEU A 27 10.41 -7.49 -8.21
N GLU A 28 11.59 -7.16 -7.69
CA GLU A 28 11.76 -6.61 -6.36
C GLU A 28 11.02 -5.26 -6.21
N PHE A 29 10.97 -4.44 -7.26
CA PHE A 29 10.16 -3.23 -7.29
C PHE A 29 8.66 -3.54 -7.18
N ILE A 30 8.14 -4.46 -8.00
CA ILE A 30 6.71 -4.81 -7.99
C ILE A 30 6.31 -5.45 -6.67
N PHE A 31 7.05 -6.46 -6.20
CA PHE A 31 6.70 -7.19 -4.98
C PHE A 31 6.70 -6.29 -3.76
N ARG A 32 7.68 -5.38 -3.68
CA ARG A 32 7.76 -4.44 -2.58
C ARG A 32 6.64 -3.41 -2.61
N LYS A 33 6.37 -2.79 -3.77
CA LYS A 33 5.28 -1.80 -3.86
C LYS A 33 3.90 -2.42 -3.70
N GLY A 34 3.69 -3.60 -4.27
CA GLY A 34 2.48 -4.38 -4.05
C GLY A 34 2.33 -4.82 -2.59
N GLY A 35 3.42 -5.24 -1.96
CA GLY A 35 3.47 -5.65 -0.56
C GLY A 35 3.16 -4.51 0.41
N HIS A 36 3.81 -3.35 0.24
CA HIS A 36 3.52 -2.15 1.04
C HIS A 36 2.06 -1.71 0.85
N LEU A 37 1.59 -1.58 -0.39
CA LEU A 37 0.19 -1.25 -0.67
C LEU A 37 -0.79 -2.19 0.06
N PHE A 38 -0.53 -3.49 0.02
CA PHE A 38 -1.35 -4.50 0.69
C PHE A 38 -1.29 -4.39 2.22
N ILE A 39 -0.09 -4.30 2.81
CA ILE A 39 0.10 -4.18 4.25
C ILE A 39 -0.57 -2.92 4.79
N TYR A 40 -0.39 -1.78 4.12
CA TYR A 40 -1.02 -0.53 4.56
C TYR A 40 -2.54 -0.52 4.35
N ALA A 41 -3.06 -1.21 3.32
CA ALA A 41 -4.50 -1.42 3.19
C ALA A 41 -5.07 -2.24 4.36
N VAL A 42 -4.41 -3.35 4.72
CA VAL A 42 -4.82 -4.19 5.85
C VAL A 42 -4.73 -3.42 7.17
N LEU A 43 -3.63 -2.71 7.40
CA LEU A 43 -3.44 -1.87 8.59
C LEU A 43 -4.56 -0.83 8.70
N ALA A 44 -4.85 -0.09 7.64
CA ALA A 44 -5.89 0.93 7.63
C ALA A 44 -7.27 0.34 7.92
N ALA A 45 -7.57 -0.83 7.36
CA ALA A 45 -8.82 -1.56 7.60
C ALA A 45 -8.96 -1.97 9.07
N LEU A 46 -7.90 -2.49 9.70
CA LEU A 46 -7.90 -2.91 11.10
C LEU A 46 -8.02 -1.73 12.07
N VAL A 47 -7.26 -0.66 11.84
CA VAL A 47 -7.32 0.56 12.65
C VAL A 47 -8.72 1.17 12.55
N TYR A 48 -9.23 1.36 11.33
CA TYR A 48 -10.59 1.86 11.12
C TYR A 48 -11.65 0.96 11.78
N GLY A 49 -11.54 -0.36 11.61
CA GLY A 49 -12.44 -1.34 12.20
C GLY A 49 -12.50 -1.24 13.73
N THR A 50 -11.34 -1.18 14.37
CA THR A 50 -11.20 -1.04 15.83
C THR A 50 -11.81 0.27 16.34
N LEU A 51 -11.53 1.39 15.68
CA LEU A 51 -12.11 2.68 16.05
C LEU A 51 -13.63 2.69 15.88
N ARG A 52 -14.15 2.06 14.83
CA ARG A 52 -15.60 1.90 14.64
C ARG A 52 -16.25 1.01 15.69
N GLN A 53 -15.54 0.04 16.26
CA GLN A 53 -16.04 -0.75 17.41
C GLN A 53 -16.10 0.10 18.68
N ARG A 54 -15.13 1.00 18.90
CA ARG A 54 -15.11 1.98 20.00
C ARG A 54 -16.12 3.14 19.81
N LYS A 55 -17.06 3.02 18.88
CA LYS A 55 -18.11 4.01 18.57
C LYS A 55 -17.58 5.37 18.11
N LEU A 56 -16.34 5.47 17.62
CA LEU A 56 -15.84 6.70 17.01
C LEU A 56 -16.65 7.04 15.75
N SER A 57 -16.82 8.34 15.50
CA SER A 57 -17.39 8.84 14.24
C SER A 57 -16.60 8.30 13.06
N SER A 58 -17.30 7.96 11.96
CA SER A 58 -16.63 7.40 10.78
C SER A 58 -15.60 8.36 10.20
N LYS A 59 -15.84 9.69 10.28
CA LYS A 59 -14.89 10.68 9.77
C LYS A 59 -13.61 10.69 10.60
N SER A 60 -13.74 10.74 11.93
CA SER A 60 -12.60 10.69 12.86
C SER A 60 -11.82 9.39 12.74
N ALA A 61 -12.52 8.26 12.58
CA ALA A 61 -11.87 6.96 12.39
C ALA A 61 -11.07 6.87 11.08
N ILE A 62 -11.57 7.47 9.99
CA ILE A 62 -10.85 7.54 8.71
C ILE A 62 -9.61 8.42 8.86
N LEU A 63 -9.76 9.62 9.43
CA LEU A 63 -8.66 10.56 9.59
C LEU A 63 -7.54 9.96 10.47
N PHE A 64 -7.91 9.31 11.57
CA PHE A 64 -6.94 8.65 12.44
C PHE A 64 -6.27 7.46 11.76
N ALA A 65 -7.01 6.63 11.02
CA ALA A 65 -6.44 5.51 10.29
C ALA A 65 -5.43 5.97 9.22
N LEU A 66 -5.77 7.02 8.45
CA LEU A 66 -4.87 7.59 7.45
C LEU A 66 -3.66 8.28 8.10
N PHE A 67 -3.84 8.93 9.25
CA PHE A 67 -2.73 9.50 10.00
C PHE A 67 -1.73 8.43 10.46
N VAL A 68 -2.23 7.32 11.03
CA VAL A 68 -1.40 6.18 11.43
C VAL A 68 -0.66 5.59 10.22
N VAL A 69 -1.35 5.37 9.10
CA VAL A 69 -0.71 4.88 7.87
C VAL A 69 0.37 5.83 7.39
N SER A 70 0.10 7.15 7.36
CA SER A 70 1.07 8.16 6.94
C SER A 70 2.33 8.13 7.80
N LEU A 71 2.17 7.97 9.12
CA LEU A 71 3.27 7.99 10.07
C LEU A 71 4.15 6.73 9.92
N ILE A 72 3.52 5.56 9.76
CA ILE A 72 4.26 4.31 9.53
C ILE A 72 4.92 4.33 8.16
N ALA A 73 4.24 4.75 7.09
CA ALA A 73 4.82 4.84 5.75
C ALA A 73 6.01 5.81 5.68
N SER A 74 5.91 6.95 6.37
CA SER A 74 7.04 7.89 6.47
C SER A 74 8.23 7.29 7.22
N THR A 75 7.95 6.47 8.24
CA THR A 75 8.99 5.77 9.02
C THR A 75 9.65 4.66 8.17
N ASP A 76 8.86 3.91 7.40
CA ASP A 76 9.38 2.89 6.49
C ASP A 76 10.30 3.50 5.42
N GLU A 77 9.90 4.61 4.79
CA GLU A 77 10.77 5.33 3.84
C GLU A 77 12.04 5.86 4.50
N TYR A 78 11.94 6.40 5.72
CA TYR A 78 13.09 6.84 6.50
C TYR A 78 14.05 5.68 6.80
N ILE A 79 13.56 4.49 7.10
CA ILE A 79 14.39 3.30 7.33
C ILE A 79 14.97 2.79 6.00
N GLN A 80 14.19 2.82 4.92
CA GLN A 80 14.62 2.37 3.58
C GLN A 80 15.72 3.24 2.98
N GLN A 81 15.80 4.53 3.33
CA GLN A 81 16.84 5.43 2.83
C GLN A 81 18.26 4.96 3.22
N TYR A 82 18.40 4.19 4.30
CA TYR A 82 19.68 3.65 4.75
C TYR A 82 20.12 2.38 4.01
N SER A 83 19.28 1.85 3.11
CA SER A 83 19.62 0.69 2.29
C SER A 83 20.44 1.11 1.06
N PRO A 84 21.57 0.44 0.75
CA PRO A 84 22.37 0.72 -0.45
C PRO A 84 21.51 0.63 -1.72
N ASN A 85 21.76 1.52 -2.70
CA ASN A 85 20.98 1.66 -3.95
C ASN A 85 19.52 2.15 -3.78
N ARG A 86 19.12 2.57 -2.57
CA ARG A 86 17.88 3.26 -2.19
C ARG A 86 17.79 4.72 -2.62
N THR A 87 16.66 5.19 -3.14
CA THR A 87 16.33 6.62 -3.12
C THR A 87 14.94 6.74 -2.53
N ALA A 88 14.85 7.23 -1.29
CA ALA A 88 13.58 7.46 -0.63
C ALA A 88 12.74 8.43 -1.48
N SER A 89 11.47 8.12 -1.66
CA SER A 89 10.58 8.92 -2.51
C SER A 89 9.30 9.24 -1.79
N ILE A 90 9.00 10.54 -1.68
CA ILE A 90 7.71 11.04 -1.18
C ILE A 90 6.53 10.44 -1.96
N ARG A 91 6.76 10.03 -3.22
CA ARG A 91 5.74 9.33 -4.02
C ARG A 91 5.32 8.00 -3.41
N ASP A 92 6.23 7.28 -2.75
CA ASP A 92 5.95 5.96 -2.21
C ASP A 92 5.03 6.05 -0.97
N VAL A 93 5.21 7.06 -0.11
CA VAL A 93 4.23 7.41 0.95
C VAL A 93 2.84 7.71 0.37
N GLY A 94 2.78 8.38 -0.78
CA GLY A 94 1.52 8.65 -1.48
C GLY A 94 0.82 7.38 -1.96
N VAL A 95 1.58 6.40 -2.48
CA VAL A 95 1.04 5.09 -2.88
C VAL A 95 0.49 4.33 -1.68
N ASP A 96 1.19 4.38 -0.55
CA ASP A 96 0.77 3.71 0.69
C ASP A 96 -0.52 4.30 1.27
N LEU A 97 -0.68 5.63 1.19
CA LEU A 97 -1.93 6.32 1.56
C LEU A 97 -3.10 5.93 0.66
N ILE A 98 -2.88 5.72 -0.63
CA ILE A 98 -3.89 5.18 -1.55
C ILE A 98 -4.27 3.76 -1.14
N GLY A 99 -3.30 2.92 -0.79
CA GLY A 99 -3.53 1.59 -0.20
C GLY A 99 -4.40 1.65 1.04
N GLY A 100 -4.11 2.57 1.97
CA GLY A 100 -4.92 2.80 3.16
C GLY A 100 -6.37 3.19 2.84
N CYS A 101 -6.58 4.08 1.87
CA CYS A 101 -7.92 4.46 1.39
C CYS A 101 -8.70 3.26 0.82
N ILE A 102 -8.02 2.40 0.03
CA ILE A 102 -8.60 1.17 -0.52
C ILE A 102 -9.01 0.23 0.61
N GLY A 103 -8.12 0.00 1.59
CA GLY A 103 -8.39 -0.87 2.73
C GLY A 103 -9.60 -0.44 3.55
N ILE A 104 -9.72 0.86 3.87
CA ILE A 104 -10.89 1.42 4.55
C ILE A 104 -12.16 1.21 3.73
N THR A 105 -12.10 1.43 2.41
CA THR A 105 -13.25 1.27 1.51
C THR A 105 -13.72 -0.17 1.47
N LEU A 106 -12.80 -1.12 1.27
CA LEU A 106 -13.08 -2.55 1.29
C LEU A 106 -13.69 -2.98 2.62
N PHE A 107 -13.13 -2.54 3.75
CA PHE A 107 -13.70 -2.86 5.07
C PHE A 107 -15.15 -2.37 5.22
N ARG A 108 -15.46 -1.16 4.76
CA ARG A 108 -16.82 -0.61 4.80
C ARG A 108 -17.78 -1.42 3.92
N LEU A 109 -17.35 -1.85 2.74
CA LEU A 109 -18.14 -2.69 1.84
C LEU A 109 -18.38 -4.07 2.45
N SER A 110 -17.33 -4.75 2.94
CA SER A 110 -17.43 -6.06 3.58
C SER A 110 -18.37 -6.03 4.79
N ARG A 111 -18.32 -4.98 5.61
CA ARG A 111 -19.23 -4.84 6.76
C ARG A 111 -20.69 -4.61 6.34
N ARG A 112 -20.95 -3.91 5.23
CA ARG A 112 -22.30 -3.74 4.67
C ARG A 112 -22.86 -5.07 4.20
N VAL A 113 -22.06 -5.85 3.46
CA VAL A 113 -22.44 -7.18 2.97
C VAL A 113 -22.73 -8.14 4.13
N TYR A 114 -21.85 -8.17 5.14
CA TYR A 114 -22.03 -9.05 6.31
C TYR A 114 -23.30 -8.72 7.11
N LYS A 115 -23.56 -7.42 7.36
CA LYS A 115 -24.81 -7.00 8.01
C LYS A 115 -26.06 -7.29 7.17
N GLY A 116 -25.95 -7.22 5.85
CA GLY A 116 -27.05 -7.56 4.92
C GLY A 116 -27.44 -9.03 5.00
N LYS A 117 -26.47 -9.95 5.14
CA LYS A 117 -26.72 -11.39 5.30
C LYS A 117 -27.31 -11.79 6.64
N SER A 118 -27.11 -11.01 7.70
CA SER A 118 -27.62 -11.30 9.05
C SER A 118 -29.10 -10.89 9.24
N LYS A 119 -29.72 -10.23 8.26
CA LYS A 119 -31.08 -9.68 8.36
C LYS A 119 -32.12 -10.42 7.50
N THR A 120 -31.72 -11.52 6.89
CA THR A 120 -32.54 -12.53 6.18
C THR A 120 -32.48 -13.82 6.96
#